data_AF-A0A1X0R4T3-F1
#
_entry.id   AF-A0A1X0R4T3-F1
#
_cell.length_a   1.000
_cell.length_b   1.000
_cell.length_c   1.000
_cell.angle_alpha   90.00
_cell.angle_beta   90.00
_cell.angle_gamma   90.00
#
_symmetry.space_group_name_H-M   'P 1'
#
loop_
_entity.id
_entity.type
_entity.pdbx_description
1 polymer ?
#
loop_
_entity_poly.entity_id
_entity_poly.type
_entity_poly.pdbx_seq_one_letter_code
_entity_poly.pdbx_strand_id
1 'polypeptide(L)'
;MCYVRGKAYMLLKDIDNARECFKEALLIDLKCYDALEALVKYNMMGEHAEWEFVMTLPFDDHCGPDAEYFRYLYGLKLKKNILSDRYMDPESGNLSNSLDVQLSTAERYFSEGRYEDCLSVCKKIRTQDPYFKESTPMLLACLFELDMKVELYEYAHELADKSQHEDIAYHAIGLYYLYIKKNQEARRFFT
;
A
#
# COMPACT_ATOMS: atom_id res chain seq x y z
N MET A 1 -24.29 6.99 -0.08
CA MET A 1 -24.42 7.58 -1.43
C MET A 1 -23.17 8.33 -1.89
N CYS A 2 -22.40 8.96 -0.99
CA CYS A 2 -21.24 9.80 -1.36
C CYS A 2 -20.10 9.01 -2.03
N TYR A 3 -19.80 7.78 -1.57
CA TYR A 3 -18.79 6.92 -2.22
C TYR A 3 -19.08 6.63 -3.70
N VAL A 4 -20.31 6.21 -4.01
CA VAL A 4 -20.70 5.90 -5.40
C VAL A 4 -20.70 7.15 -6.27
N ARG A 5 -21.09 8.31 -5.71
CA ARG A 5 -20.95 9.62 -6.38
C ARG A 5 -19.49 9.94 -6.67
N GLY A 6 -18.57 9.67 -5.73
CA GLY A 6 -17.13 9.80 -5.94
C GLY A 6 -16.62 8.91 -7.08
N LYS A 7 -17.08 7.66 -7.16
CA LYS A 7 -16.80 6.77 -8.31
C LYS A 7 -17.31 7.32 -9.64
N ALA A 8 -18.50 7.94 -9.66
CA ALA A 8 -19.02 8.56 -10.87
C ALA A 8 -18.13 9.74 -11.32
N TYR A 9 -17.69 10.60 -10.39
CA TYR A 9 -16.75 11.68 -10.70
C TYR A 9 -15.39 11.16 -11.19
N MET A 10 -14.89 10.04 -10.64
CA MET A 10 -13.69 9.37 -11.15
C MET A 10 -13.82 8.97 -12.63
N LEU A 11 -14.98 8.43 -13.02
CA LEU A 11 -15.24 8.07 -14.43
C LEU A 11 -15.31 9.30 -15.33
N LEU A 12 -15.79 10.43 -14.79
CA LEU A 12 -15.82 11.73 -15.48
C LEU A 12 -14.47 12.45 -15.47
N LYS A 13 -13.44 11.87 -14.84
CA LYS A 13 -12.10 12.45 -14.66
C LYS A 13 -12.10 13.76 -13.85
N ASP A 14 -13.13 13.95 -13.02
CA ASP A 14 -13.26 15.07 -12.11
C ASP A 14 -12.72 14.65 -10.73
N ILE A 15 -11.39 14.76 -10.57
CA ILE A 15 -10.69 14.25 -9.39
C ILE A 15 -11.01 15.06 -8.13
N ASP A 16 -11.21 16.38 -8.28
CA ASP A 16 -11.48 17.26 -7.14
C ASP A 16 -12.85 16.94 -6.52
N ASN A 17 -13.90 16.81 -7.33
CA ASN A 17 -15.22 16.44 -6.82
C ASN A 17 -15.26 14.99 -6.33
N ALA A 18 -14.50 14.07 -6.95
CA ALA A 18 -14.37 12.71 -6.46
C ALA A 18 -13.76 12.68 -5.05
N ARG A 19 -12.66 13.40 -4.84
CA ARG A 19 -11.99 13.53 -3.54
C ARG A 19 -12.93 14.02 -2.46
N GLU A 20 -13.65 15.12 -2.70
CA GLU A 20 -14.57 15.67 -1.70
C GLU A 20 -15.71 14.68 -1.38
N CYS A 21 -16.22 13.95 -2.39
CA CYS A 21 -17.22 12.91 -2.15
C CYS A 21 -16.71 11.74 -1.30
N PHE A 22 -15.45 11.33 -1.47
CA PHE A 22 -14.85 10.28 -0.64
C PHE A 22 -14.57 10.76 0.79
N LYS A 23 -14.10 12.00 0.97
CA LYS A 23 -13.95 12.61 2.30
C LYS A 23 -15.29 12.71 3.02
N GLU A 24 -16.34 13.14 2.33
CA GLU A 24 -17.70 13.19 2.86
C GLU A 24 -18.22 11.80 3.25
N ALA A 25 -17.89 10.77 2.47
CA ALA A 25 -18.27 9.39 2.81
C ALA A 25 -17.66 8.95 4.15
N LEU A 26 -16.38 9.26 4.40
CA LEU A 26 -15.70 8.92 5.67
C LEU A 26 -16.19 9.75 6.86
N LEU A 27 -16.59 11.00 6.63
CA LEU A 27 -17.20 11.85 7.68
C LEU A 27 -18.58 11.36 8.09
N ILE A 28 -19.34 10.76 7.18
CA ILE A 28 -20.68 10.20 7.47
C ILE A 28 -20.57 8.79 8.06
N ASP A 29 -19.75 7.94 7.45
CA ASP A 29 -19.52 6.57 7.89
C ASP A 29 -18.03 6.29 7.87
N LEU A 30 -17.44 6.31 9.06
CA LEU A 30 -16.00 6.10 9.23
C LEU A 30 -15.58 4.71 8.78
N LYS A 31 -16.49 3.71 8.81
CA LYS A 31 -16.20 2.32 8.43
C LYS A 31 -16.27 2.09 6.92
N CYS A 32 -16.54 3.12 6.13
CA CYS A 32 -16.47 3.08 4.67
C CYS A 32 -15.01 3.04 4.19
N TYR A 33 -14.32 1.92 4.45
CA TYR A 33 -12.92 1.71 4.08
C TYR A 33 -12.67 1.88 2.58
N ASP A 34 -13.63 1.50 1.74
CA ASP A 34 -13.58 1.71 0.30
C ASP A 34 -13.30 3.18 -0.09
N ALA A 35 -13.81 4.15 0.69
CA ALA A 35 -13.56 5.57 0.46
C ALA A 35 -12.13 5.97 0.87
N LEU A 36 -11.62 5.44 1.98
CA LEU A 36 -10.23 5.61 2.38
C LEU A 36 -9.29 5.01 1.34
N GLU A 37 -9.54 3.76 0.93
CA GLU A 37 -8.75 3.07 -0.09
C GLU A 37 -8.71 3.88 -1.38
N ALA A 38 -9.84 4.44 -1.83
CA ALA A 38 -9.87 5.29 -3.01
C ALA A 38 -9.00 6.55 -2.85
N LEU A 39 -9.04 7.22 -1.70
CA LEU A 39 -8.22 8.42 -1.44
C LEU A 39 -6.73 8.08 -1.49
N VAL A 40 -6.30 7.01 -0.81
CA VAL A 40 -4.90 6.58 -0.73
C VAL A 40 -4.40 6.06 -2.08
N LYS A 41 -5.12 5.10 -2.69
CA LYS A 41 -4.71 4.41 -3.92
C LYS A 41 -4.49 5.38 -5.09
N TYR A 42 -5.32 6.40 -5.21
CA TYR A 42 -5.23 7.39 -6.28
C TYR A 42 -4.45 8.65 -5.88
N ASN A 43 -3.78 8.66 -4.71
CA ASN A 43 -3.01 9.80 -4.20
C ASN A 43 -3.79 11.13 -4.25
N MET A 44 -5.05 11.12 -3.80
CA MET A 44 -5.95 12.27 -3.97
C MET A 44 -5.59 13.46 -3.08
N MET A 45 -4.74 13.26 -2.08
CA MET A 45 -4.28 14.27 -1.13
C MET A 45 -2.76 14.23 -0.99
N GLY A 46 -2.17 15.38 -0.64
CA GLY A 46 -0.78 15.43 -0.21
C GLY A 46 -0.61 14.72 1.13
N GLU A 47 0.57 14.17 1.39
CA GLU A 47 0.86 13.33 2.58
C GLU A 47 0.47 13.98 3.90
N HIS A 48 0.84 15.25 4.13
CA HIS A 48 0.45 15.96 5.35
C HIS A 48 -1.07 16.14 5.46
N ALA A 49 -1.72 16.56 4.37
CA ALA A 49 -3.15 16.80 4.34
C ALA A 49 -3.97 15.51 4.51
N GLU A 50 -3.49 14.40 3.94
CA GLU A 50 -4.06 13.07 4.12
C GLU A 50 -3.98 12.63 5.57
N TRP A 51 -2.81 12.76 6.20
CA TRP A 51 -2.62 12.41 7.60
C TRP A 51 -3.49 13.27 8.52
N GLU A 52 -3.49 14.58 8.32
CA GLU A 52 -4.31 15.53 9.10
C GLU A 52 -5.80 15.21 8.96
N PHE A 53 -6.27 14.98 7.74
CA PHE A 53 -7.67 14.62 7.50
C PHE A 53 -8.04 13.31 8.18
N VAL A 54 -7.24 12.24 8.00
CA VAL A 54 -7.55 10.94 8.58
C VAL A 54 -7.53 11.00 10.10
N MET A 55 -6.58 11.69 10.72
CA MET A 55 -6.45 11.75 12.18
C MET A 55 -7.52 12.64 12.85
N THR A 56 -8.21 13.48 12.08
CA THR A 56 -9.31 14.34 12.57
C THR A 56 -10.70 13.75 12.31
N LEU A 57 -10.79 12.56 11.72
CA LEU A 57 -12.07 11.86 11.55
C LEU A 57 -12.73 11.55 12.92
N PRO A 58 -14.06 11.46 12.97
CA PRO A 58 -14.82 11.26 14.21
C PRO A 58 -14.75 9.80 14.73
N PHE A 59 -13.56 9.29 15.02
CA PHE A 59 -13.35 7.92 15.51
C PHE A 59 -14.06 7.67 16.83
N ASP A 60 -13.96 8.60 17.77
CA ASP A 60 -14.56 8.46 19.10
C ASP A 60 -16.09 8.35 19.02
N ASP A 61 -16.72 9.15 18.16
CA ASP A 61 -18.16 9.15 17.95
C ASP A 61 -18.64 7.91 17.18
N HIS A 62 -17.90 7.45 16.17
CA HIS A 62 -18.33 6.38 15.26
C HIS A 62 -17.91 4.97 15.71
N CYS A 63 -16.86 4.86 16.51
CA CYS A 63 -16.26 3.59 16.93
C CYS A 63 -16.23 3.39 18.46
N GLY A 64 -16.45 4.44 19.26
CA GLY A 64 -16.51 4.33 20.71
C GLY A 64 -15.25 3.67 21.30
N PRO A 65 -15.35 2.56 22.05
CA PRO A 65 -14.19 1.87 22.63
C PRO A 65 -13.13 1.44 21.61
N ASP A 66 -13.53 1.19 20.36
CA ASP A 66 -12.63 0.73 19.30
C ASP A 66 -11.99 1.89 18.50
N ALA A 67 -12.23 3.15 18.88
CA ALA A 67 -11.78 4.34 18.15
C ALA A 67 -10.27 4.31 17.86
N GLU A 68 -9.47 4.03 18.87
CA GLU A 68 -8.01 3.90 18.75
C GLU A 68 -7.59 2.78 17.81
N TYR A 69 -8.31 1.65 17.82
CA TYR A 69 -8.04 0.52 16.95
C TYR A 69 -8.27 0.86 15.48
N PHE A 70 -9.40 1.50 15.15
CA PHE A 70 -9.67 1.97 13.79
C PHE A 70 -8.67 3.04 13.34
N ARG A 71 -8.31 3.96 14.23
CA ARG A 71 -7.32 5.00 13.95
C ARG A 71 -5.96 4.40 13.61
N TYR A 72 -5.53 3.39 14.35
CA TYR A 72 -4.32 2.62 14.05
C TYR A 72 -4.40 1.93 12.68
N LEU A 73 -5.46 1.18 12.41
CA LEU A 73 -5.64 0.49 11.12
C LEU A 73 -5.63 1.46 9.93
N TYR A 74 -6.23 2.63 10.08
CA TYR A 74 -6.22 3.66 9.04
C TYR A 74 -4.80 4.23 8.86
N GLY A 75 -4.08 4.45 9.96
CA GLY A 75 -2.68 4.84 9.96
C GLY A 75 -1.75 3.84 9.24
N LEU A 76 -2.05 2.55 9.27
CA LEU A 76 -1.29 1.53 8.53
C LEU A 76 -1.30 1.78 7.02
N LYS A 77 -2.37 2.38 6.47
CA LYS A 77 -2.51 2.65 5.02
C LYS A 77 -1.96 3.99 4.59
N LEU A 78 -1.62 4.86 5.54
CA LEU A 78 -1.03 6.16 5.23
C LEU A 78 0.44 6.03 4.88
N LYS A 79 0.91 6.96 4.04
CA LYS A 79 2.34 7.10 3.72
C LYS A 79 3.15 7.30 5.00
N LYS A 80 4.30 6.61 5.07
CA LYS A 80 5.20 6.68 6.22
C LYS A 80 6.04 7.94 6.11
N ASN A 81 5.80 8.89 7.01
CA ASN A 81 6.67 10.04 7.21
C ASN A 81 7.41 9.95 8.55
N ILE A 82 8.35 10.86 8.76
CA ILE A 82 9.08 11.05 10.03
C ILE A 82 8.11 11.27 11.22
N LEU A 83 6.89 11.75 10.97
CA LEU A 83 5.87 12.03 11.99
C LEU A 83 5.03 10.79 12.38
N SER A 84 5.18 9.66 11.69
CA SER A 84 4.34 8.46 11.87
C SER A 84 4.79 7.52 13.00
N ASP A 85 5.73 7.96 13.85
CA ASP A 85 6.29 7.24 15.00
C ASP A 85 5.31 6.96 16.17
N ARG A 86 4.00 7.19 15.99
CA ARG A 86 3.02 6.80 17.00
C ARG A 86 2.82 5.29 16.96
N TYR A 87 3.65 4.60 17.73
CA TYR A 87 3.42 3.23 18.15
C TYR A 87 2.08 3.16 18.88
N MET A 88 1.13 2.40 18.33
CA MET A 88 0.21 1.67 19.19
C MET A 88 0.89 0.34 19.52
N ASP A 89 1.02 0.10 20.82
CA ASP A 89 1.66 -1.09 21.34
C ASP A 89 0.86 -2.33 20.89
N PRO A 90 1.47 -3.27 20.14
CA PRO A 90 0.82 -4.51 19.71
C PRO A 90 0.36 -5.43 20.85
N GLU A 91 0.61 -5.07 22.11
CA GLU A 91 0.20 -5.83 23.31
C GLU A 91 -1.32 -6.03 23.44
N SER A 92 -2.14 -5.36 22.61
CA SER A 92 -3.59 -5.56 22.54
C SER A 92 -4.06 -6.84 21.82
N GLY A 93 -3.14 -7.66 21.31
CA GLY A 93 -3.40 -9.04 20.90
C GLY A 93 -3.12 -9.33 19.42
N ASN A 94 -2.16 -10.21 19.16
CA ASN A 94 -1.87 -10.95 17.89
C ASN A 94 -1.86 -10.21 16.53
N LEU A 95 -2.03 -8.89 16.48
CA LEU A 95 -2.03 -8.10 15.25
C LEU A 95 -0.68 -8.10 14.53
N SER A 96 0.41 -8.44 15.22
CA SER A 96 1.74 -8.62 14.64
C SER A 96 1.78 -9.69 13.54
N ASN A 97 0.83 -10.65 13.55
CA ASN A 97 0.69 -11.64 12.49
C ASN A 97 -0.23 -11.19 11.34
N SER A 98 -0.86 -10.01 11.43
CA SER A 98 -1.62 -9.44 10.32
C SER A 98 -0.69 -9.06 9.15
N LEU A 99 -1.11 -9.35 7.93
CA LEU A 99 -0.34 -9.03 6.73
C LEU A 99 -0.21 -7.51 6.53
N ASP A 100 -1.24 -6.74 6.88
CA ASP A 100 -1.22 -5.27 6.79
C ASP A 100 -0.21 -4.64 7.75
N VAL A 101 -0.12 -5.17 8.98
CA VAL A 101 0.85 -4.71 9.98
C VAL A 101 2.27 -5.06 9.55
N GLN A 102 2.47 -6.27 9.03
CA GLN A 102 3.76 -6.69 8.47
C GLN A 102 4.15 -5.83 7.26
N LEU A 103 3.21 -5.55 6.35
CA LEU A 103 3.46 -4.68 5.20
C LEU A 103 3.84 -3.26 5.64
N SER A 104 3.09 -2.68 6.57
CA SER A 104 3.44 -1.35 7.13
C SER A 104 4.81 -1.36 7.81
N THR A 105 5.24 -2.48 8.38
CA THR A 105 6.58 -2.63 8.98
C THR A 105 7.65 -2.70 7.89
N ALA A 106 7.40 -3.44 6.81
CA ALA A 106 8.28 -3.51 5.65
C ALA A 106 8.45 -2.14 4.98
N GLU A 107 7.35 -1.39 4.81
CA GLU A 107 7.38 -0.02 4.28
C GLU A 107 8.28 0.90 5.09
N ARG A 108 8.22 0.78 6.43
CA ARG A 108 9.11 1.52 7.32
C ARG A 108 10.57 1.12 7.10
N TYR A 109 10.89 -0.17 7.11
CA TYR A 109 12.27 -0.63 6.83
C TYR A 109 12.78 -0.16 5.47
N PHE A 110 11.92 -0.15 4.45
CA PHE A 110 12.25 0.38 3.13
C PHE A 110 12.59 1.87 3.19
N SER A 111 11.77 2.68 3.87
CA SER A 111 12.00 4.12 4.02
C SER A 111 13.28 4.45 4.81
N GLU A 112 13.69 3.56 5.72
CA GLU A 112 14.94 3.65 6.49
C GLU A 112 16.17 3.15 5.71
N GLY A 113 16.01 2.64 4.49
CA GLY A 113 17.07 2.03 3.69
C GLY A 113 17.50 0.63 4.18
N ARG A 114 16.74 0.01 5.08
CA ARG A 114 17.00 -1.33 5.63
C ARG A 114 16.41 -2.41 4.72
N TYR A 115 16.97 -2.54 3.52
CA TYR A 115 16.41 -3.40 2.48
C TYR A 115 16.45 -4.90 2.82
N GLU A 116 17.45 -5.38 3.56
CA GLU A 116 17.53 -6.78 3.99
C GLU A 116 16.38 -7.15 4.94
N ASP A 117 16.11 -6.29 5.93
CA ASP A 117 15.00 -6.47 6.87
C ASP A 117 13.66 -6.40 6.15
N CYS A 118 13.49 -5.40 5.26
CA CYS A 118 12.30 -5.27 4.43
C CYS A 118 12.05 -6.54 3.59
N LEU A 119 13.08 -7.03 2.89
CA LEU A 119 13.00 -8.25 2.09
C LEU A 119 12.60 -9.46 2.94
N SER A 120 13.14 -9.59 4.15
CA SER A 120 12.80 -10.69 5.06
C SER A 120 11.32 -10.70 5.43
N VAL A 121 10.74 -9.51 5.70
CA VAL A 121 9.32 -9.35 6.02
C VAL A 121 8.44 -9.63 4.80
N CYS A 122 8.80 -9.11 3.62
CA CYS A 122 8.05 -9.37 2.39
C CYS A 122 8.05 -10.86 2.02
N LYS A 123 9.19 -11.57 2.20
CA LYS A 123 9.26 -13.02 2.01
C LYS A 123 8.36 -13.76 3.01
N LYS A 124 8.34 -13.34 4.28
CA LYS A 124 7.44 -13.90 5.30
C LYS A 124 5.97 -13.73 4.92
N ILE A 125 5.58 -12.52 4.51
CA ILE A 125 4.22 -12.21 4.01
C ILE A 125 3.84 -13.17 2.88
N ARG A 126 4.72 -13.32 1.87
CA ARG A 126 4.49 -14.22 0.73
C ARG A 126 4.37 -15.69 1.13
N THR A 127 5.12 -16.15 2.12
CA THR A 127 4.97 -17.53 2.64
C THR A 127 3.69 -17.73 3.43
N GLN A 128 3.20 -16.69 4.10
CA GLN A 128 1.97 -16.73 4.88
C GLN A 128 0.73 -16.70 3.98
N ASP A 129 0.74 -15.84 2.96
CA ASP A 129 -0.31 -15.77 1.95
C ASP A 129 0.28 -15.42 0.57
N PRO A 130 0.35 -16.40 -0.35
CA PRO A 130 0.82 -16.17 -1.73
C PRO A 130 -0.07 -15.25 -2.56
N TYR A 131 -1.32 -14.99 -2.14
CA TYR A 131 -2.28 -14.14 -2.84
C TYR A 131 -2.27 -12.68 -2.35
N PHE A 132 -1.61 -12.40 -1.23
CA PHE A 132 -1.41 -11.03 -0.73
C PHE A 132 -0.31 -10.34 -1.56
N LYS A 133 -0.75 -9.59 -2.57
CA LYS A 133 0.10 -9.05 -3.62
C LYS A 133 0.65 -7.67 -3.30
N GLU A 134 0.07 -6.98 -2.32
CA GLU A 134 0.38 -5.62 -1.93
C GLU A 134 1.86 -5.47 -1.51
N SER A 135 2.47 -6.55 -0.99
CA SER A 135 3.89 -6.59 -0.64
C SER A 135 4.83 -6.87 -1.83
N THR A 136 4.31 -7.29 -2.98
CA THR A 136 5.12 -7.75 -4.11
C THR A 136 5.93 -6.64 -4.78
N PRO A 137 5.40 -5.44 -5.06
CA PRO A 137 6.20 -4.33 -5.59
C PRO A 137 7.37 -3.98 -4.68
N MET A 138 7.17 -4.01 -3.36
CA MET A 138 8.21 -3.75 -2.37
C MET A 138 9.27 -4.85 -2.36
N LEU A 139 8.85 -6.12 -2.41
CA LEU A 139 9.76 -7.27 -2.53
C LEU A 139 10.66 -7.12 -3.77
N LEU A 140 10.07 -6.81 -4.93
CA LEU A 140 10.81 -6.62 -6.18
C LEU A 140 11.79 -5.45 -6.09
N ALA A 141 11.39 -4.34 -5.49
CA ALA A 141 12.28 -3.20 -5.24
C ALA A 141 13.47 -3.60 -4.35
N CYS A 142 13.24 -4.35 -3.26
CA CYS A 142 14.33 -4.85 -2.43
C CYS A 142 15.28 -5.79 -3.18
N LEU A 143 14.78 -6.69 -4.02
CA LEU A 143 15.64 -7.55 -4.84
C LEU A 143 16.52 -6.73 -5.80
N PHE A 144 15.96 -5.65 -6.36
CA PHE A 144 16.69 -4.71 -7.21
C PHE A 144 17.78 -3.95 -6.43
N GLU A 145 17.43 -3.36 -5.28
CA GLU A 145 18.36 -2.59 -4.44
C GLU A 145 19.48 -3.45 -3.81
N LEU A 146 19.22 -4.73 -3.57
CA LEU A 146 20.18 -5.69 -3.00
C LEU A 146 20.99 -6.46 -4.06
N ASP A 147 20.91 -6.08 -5.34
CA ASP A 147 21.62 -6.73 -6.44
C ASP A 147 21.32 -8.24 -6.61
N MET A 148 20.12 -8.68 -6.20
CA MET A 148 19.68 -10.07 -6.24
C MET A 148 19.11 -10.44 -7.62
N LYS A 149 19.96 -10.39 -8.65
CA LYS A 149 19.58 -10.59 -10.06
C LYS A 149 18.87 -11.92 -10.33
N VAL A 150 19.38 -13.02 -9.76
CA VAL A 150 18.89 -14.37 -10.06
C VAL A 150 17.48 -14.52 -9.50
N GLU A 151 17.29 -14.10 -8.25
CA GLU A 151 16.00 -14.13 -7.56
C GLU A 151 14.99 -13.20 -8.21
N LEU A 152 15.42 -12.01 -8.67
CA LEU A 152 14.55 -11.09 -9.42
C LEU A 152 14.08 -11.72 -10.75
N TYR A 153 14.98 -12.39 -11.47
CA TYR A 153 14.65 -13.10 -12.70
C TYR A 153 13.67 -14.25 -12.46
N GLU A 154 13.97 -15.12 -11.50
CA GLU A 154 13.12 -16.27 -11.16
C GLU A 154 11.72 -15.81 -10.73
N TYR A 155 11.65 -14.76 -9.90
CA TYR A 155 10.37 -14.26 -9.44
C TYR A 155 9.55 -13.58 -10.54
N ALA A 156 10.20 -12.83 -11.44
CA ALA A 156 9.52 -12.24 -12.60
C ALA A 156 8.92 -13.33 -13.52
N HIS A 157 9.64 -14.43 -13.73
CA HIS A 157 9.13 -15.58 -14.50
C HIS A 157 7.96 -16.27 -13.80
N GLU A 158 8.07 -16.52 -12.50
CA GLU A 158 6.98 -17.12 -11.73
C GLU A 158 5.70 -16.27 -11.76
N LEU A 159 5.83 -14.94 -11.69
CA LEU A 159 4.69 -14.02 -11.78
C LEU A 159 4.05 -14.04 -13.18
N ALA A 160 4.86 -14.12 -14.23
CA ALA A 160 4.37 -14.22 -15.60
C ALA A 160 3.58 -15.52 -15.85
N ASP A 161 4.07 -16.64 -15.31
CA ASP A 161 3.44 -17.96 -15.50
C ASP A 161 2.10 -18.08 -14.75
N LYS A 162 1.97 -17.43 -13.58
CA LYS A 162 0.78 -17.53 -12.74
C LYS A 162 -0.42 -16.75 -13.26
N SER A 163 -0.27 -15.85 -14.24
CA SER A 163 -1.33 -15.15 -15.00
C SER A 163 -2.42 -14.37 -14.22
N GLN A 164 -2.39 -14.36 -12.88
CA GLN A 164 -3.44 -13.74 -12.06
C GLN A 164 -3.33 -12.21 -11.99
N HIS A 165 -2.13 -11.64 -12.18
CA HIS A 165 -1.87 -10.20 -12.10
C HIS A 165 -0.86 -9.75 -13.16
N GLU A 166 -1.39 -9.35 -14.31
CA GLU A 166 -0.61 -8.94 -15.48
C GLU A 166 0.24 -7.68 -15.21
N ASP A 167 -0.29 -6.74 -14.42
CA ASP A 167 0.36 -5.49 -14.04
C ASP A 167 1.62 -5.70 -13.19
N ILE A 168 1.54 -6.53 -12.16
CA ILE A 168 2.68 -6.84 -11.27
C ILE A 168 3.73 -7.67 -12.02
N ALA A 169 3.30 -8.61 -12.87
CA ALA A 169 4.21 -9.40 -13.70
C ALA A 169 5.00 -8.51 -14.67
N TYR A 170 4.34 -7.60 -15.39
CA TYR A 170 5.03 -6.65 -16.27
C TYR A 170 5.95 -5.71 -15.50
N HIS A 171 5.55 -5.24 -14.32
CA HIS A 171 6.43 -4.47 -13.47
C HIS A 171 7.70 -5.24 -13.09
N ALA A 172 7.59 -6.52 -12.71
CA ALA A 172 8.73 -7.38 -12.37
C ALA A 172 9.67 -7.61 -13.57
N ILE A 173 9.10 -7.91 -14.74
CA ILE A 173 9.87 -8.09 -15.99
C ILE A 173 10.58 -6.79 -16.38
N GLY A 174 9.88 -5.66 -16.30
CA GLY A 174 10.44 -4.34 -16.55
C GLY A 174 11.59 -4.01 -15.61
N LEU A 175 11.45 -4.28 -14.31
CA LEU A 175 12.51 -4.14 -13.31
C LEU A 175 13.73 -5.00 -13.62
N TYR A 176 13.54 -6.26 -14.02
CA TYR A 176 14.64 -7.12 -14.43
C TYR A 176 15.37 -6.56 -15.66
N TYR A 177 14.64 -6.12 -16.70
CA TYR A 177 15.26 -5.52 -17.88
C TYR A 177 16.00 -4.22 -17.56
N LEU A 178 15.48 -3.42 -16.63
CA LEU A 178 16.13 -2.23 -16.12
C LEU A 178 17.44 -2.60 -15.41
N TYR A 179 17.42 -3.64 -14.56
CA TYR A 179 18.58 -4.14 -13.83
C TYR A 179 19.72 -4.56 -14.79
N ILE A 180 19.40 -5.29 -15.86
CA ILE A 180 20.38 -5.68 -16.88
C ILE A 180 20.68 -4.58 -17.91
N LYS A 181 20.26 -3.34 -17.65
CA LYS A 181 20.52 -2.14 -18.47
C LYS A 181 19.95 -2.20 -19.89
N LYS A 182 18.91 -3.02 -20.11
CA LYS A 182 18.15 -3.08 -21.37
C LYS A 182 16.98 -2.08 -21.33
N ASN A 183 17.32 -0.80 -21.27
CA ASN A 183 16.35 0.29 -21.02
C ASN A 183 15.21 0.35 -22.04
N GLN A 184 15.46 0.03 -23.32
CA GLN A 184 14.41 0.01 -24.34
C GLN A 184 13.37 -1.08 -24.08
N GLU A 185 13.82 -2.28 -23.69
CA GLU A 185 12.92 -3.38 -23.34
C GLU A 185 12.20 -3.09 -22.02
N ALA A 186 12.92 -2.62 -21.01
CA ALA A 186 12.33 -2.22 -19.72
C ALA A 186 11.18 -1.22 -19.90
N ARG A 187 11.39 -0.20 -20.74
CA ARG A 187 10.37 0.82 -21.03
C ARG A 187 9.09 0.23 -21.61
N ARG A 188 9.18 -0.81 -22.44
CA ARG A 188 8.00 -1.47 -23.03
C ARG A 188 7.11 -2.13 -21.99
N PHE A 189 7.68 -2.62 -20.90
CA PHE A 189 6.92 -3.25 -19.82
C PHE A 189 6.35 -2.25 -18.80
N PHE A 190 6.86 -1.01 -18.77
CA PHE A 190 6.34 0.07 -17.92
C PHE A 190 5.28 0.95 -18.61
N THR A 191 5.01 0.73 -19.90
CA THR A 191 4.07 1.53 -20.72
C THR A 191 2.86 0.69 -21.08
#